data_AF-A0A1G6LR04-F1
#
_entry.id   AF-A0A1G6LR04-F1
#
_cell.length_a   1.000
_cell.length_b   1.000
_cell.length_c   1.000
_cell.angle_alpha   90.00
_cell.angle_beta   90.00
_cell.angle_gamma   90.00
#
_symmetry.space_group_name_H-M   'P 1'
#
loop_
_entity.id
_entity.type
_entity.pdbx_description
1 polymer ?
#
loop_
_entity_poly.entity_id
_entity_poly.type
_entity_poly.pdbx_seq_one_letter_code
_entity_poly.pdbx_strand_id
1 'polypeptide(L)'
;MIDIHTISDAFSPIECDAILVVARTAETQEAGLVRQATDHNLRRADLVWLDDVEGTGWVMDRIIDLVRRANRDVYDFALTEFAESPQVARYGAEKQGHFTWHSDIGDGPLAARRKLTMVVQLTEPEGYQGGRLEVMPSAHVVTAAAGRGSATLFPSYLLHRVTPVTEGERHSLTIWAHGPRFR
;
A
#
# COMPACT_ATOMS: atom_id res chain seq x y z
N MET A 1 7.86 10.24 18.97
CA MET A 1 6.61 10.75 18.36
C MET A 1 6.15 9.68 17.39
N ILE A 2 4.87 9.33 17.35
CA ILE A 2 4.39 8.42 16.29
C ILE A 2 4.47 9.22 15.00
N ASP A 3 5.25 8.75 14.05
CA ASP A 3 5.51 9.45 12.79
C ASP A 3 5.46 8.48 11.61
N ILE A 4 5.26 9.02 10.42
CA ILE A 4 5.41 8.27 9.18
C ILE A 4 6.89 8.28 8.77
N HIS A 5 7.33 7.24 8.08
CA HIS A 5 8.70 7.15 7.57
C HIS A 5 8.67 7.00 6.05
N THR A 6 9.40 7.87 5.35
CA THR A 6 9.50 7.83 3.89
C THR A 6 10.89 7.40 3.45
N ILE A 7 10.93 6.45 2.51
CA ILE A 7 12.12 6.04 1.77
C ILE A 7 11.88 6.44 0.31
N SER A 8 12.57 7.49 -0.16
CA SER A 8 12.27 8.12 -1.45
C SER A 8 12.62 7.27 -2.68
N ASP A 9 13.56 6.34 -2.54
CA ASP A 9 14.15 5.51 -3.60
C ASP A 9 13.95 4.01 -3.33
N ALA A 10 12.83 3.64 -2.70
CA ALA A 10 12.56 2.27 -2.30
C ALA A 10 12.51 1.29 -3.50
N PHE A 11 11.94 1.76 -4.61
CA PHE A 11 11.90 1.08 -5.90
C PHE A 11 12.35 2.04 -7.00
N SER A 12 13.12 1.54 -7.96
CA SER A 12 13.48 2.29 -9.16
C SER A 12 12.30 2.39 -10.13
N PRO A 13 12.31 3.36 -11.08
CA PRO A 13 11.25 3.46 -12.09
C PRO A 13 11.05 2.16 -12.90
N ILE A 14 12.14 1.46 -13.24
CA ILE A 14 12.10 0.19 -13.99
C ILE A 14 11.44 -0.91 -13.16
N GLU A 15 11.75 -0.98 -11.86
CA GLU A 15 11.10 -1.92 -10.93
C GLU A 15 9.60 -1.59 -10.78
N CYS A 16 9.23 -0.31 -10.72
CA CYS A 16 7.83 0.10 -10.72
C CYS A 16 7.11 -0.31 -12.01
N ASP A 17 7.74 -0.14 -13.18
CA ASP A 17 7.18 -0.59 -14.47
C ASP A 17 6.94 -2.10 -14.46
N ALA A 18 7.91 -2.89 -13.99
CA ALA A 18 7.78 -4.34 -13.90
C ALA A 18 6.59 -4.76 -13.02
N ILE A 19 6.39 -4.12 -11.87
CA ILE A 19 5.24 -4.38 -10.98
C ILE A 19 3.92 -4.04 -11.69
N LEU A 20 3.85 -2.91 -12.40
CA LEU A 20 2.64 -2.47 -13.10
C LEU A 20 2.29 -3.38 -14.28
N VAL A 21 3.30 -3.87 -15.03
CA VAL A 21 3.09 -4.85 -16.12
C VAL A 21 2.47 -6.13 -15.59
N VAL A 22 2.99 -6.63 -14.48
CA VAL A 22 2.47 -7.82 -13.81
C VAL A 22 1.02 -7.60 -13.37
N ALA A 23 0.73 -6.51 -12.67
CA ALA A 23 -0.61 -6.21 -12.19
C ALA A 23 -1.63 -6.12 -13.33
N ARG A 24 -1.30 -5.40 -14.41
CA ARG A 24 -2.18 -5.27 -15.59
C ARG A 24 -2.41 -6.61 -16.29
N THR A 25 -1.38 -7.46 -16.36
CA THR A 25 -1.50 -8.80 -16.97
C THR A 25 -2.46 -9.66 -16.14
N ALA A 26 -2.32 -9.67 -14.82
CA ALA A 26 -3.21 -10.39 -13.92
C ALA A 26 -4.66 -9.89 -14.03
N GLU A 27 -4.89 -8.57 -14.10
CA GLU A 27 -6.23 -7.98 -14.34
C GLU A 27 -6.85 -8.50 -15.64
N THR A 28 -6.06 -8.61 -16.72
CA THR A 28 -6.55 -9.12 -18.01
C THR A 28 -6.83 -10.63 -18.02
N GLN A 29 -6.08 -11.42 -17.27
CA GLN A 29 -6.26 -12.88 -17.19
C GLN A 29 -7.41 -13.26 -16.25
N GLU A 30 -7.60 -12.51 -15.16
CA GLU A 30 -8.62 -12.74 -14.14
C GLU A 30 -9.81 -11.77 -14.25
N ALA A 31 -10.23 -11.41 -15.47
CA ALA A 31 -11.40 -10.53 -15.69
C ALA A 31 -12.73 -11.04 -15.04
N GLY A 32 -12.73 -12.20 -14.37
CA GLY A 32 -13.82 -12.72 -13.53
C GLY A 32 -13.60 -12.70 -12.00
N LEU A 33 -12.43 -12.30 -11.46
CA LEU A 33 -12.09 -12.41 -10.03
C LEU A 33 -11.48 -11.13 -9.41
N VAL A 34 -11.52 -9.98 -10.08
CA VAL A 34 -11.28 -8.68 -9.42
C VAL A 34 -12.25 -8.57 -8.24
N ARG A 35 -11.75 -8.78 -7.01
CA ARG A 35 -12.55 -8.60 -5.80
C ARG A 35 -12.80 -7.11 -5.64
N GLN A 36 -13.94 -6.66 -6.16
CA GLN A 36 -14.48 -5.36 -5.80
C GLN A 36 -14.65 -5.35 -4.28
N ALA A 37 -14.04 -4.36 -3.62
CA ALA A 37 -14.26 -4.18 -2.19
C ALA A 37 -15.77 -4.04 -1.93
N THR A 38 -16.29 -4.92 -1.08
CA THR A 38 -17.72 -5.16 -0.82
C THR A 38 -18.46 -3.99 -0.15
N ASP A 39 -17.79 -2.86 0.09
CA ASP A 39 -18.40 -1.62 0.51
C ASP A 39 -17.89 -0.46 -0.37
N HIS A 40 -18.63 -0.18 -1.45
CA HIS A 40 -18.30 0.84 -2.45
C HIS A 40 -18.19 2.26 -1.90
N ASN A 41 -18.65 2.51 -0.67
CA ASN A 41 -18.50 3.79 0.03
C ASN A 41 -17.22 3.87 0.86
N LEU A 42 -16.68 2.71 1.27
CA LEU A 42 -15.42 2.66 2.00
C LEU A 42 -14.24 2.74 1.02
N ARG A 43 -14.23 1.89 -0.03
CA ARG A 43 -13.15 1.80 -1.03
C ARG A 43 -13.67 1.74 -2.45
N ARG A 44 -13.04 2.50 -3.35
CA ARG A 44 -13.12 2.32 -4.80
C ARG A 44 -11.73 2.15 -5.39
N ALA A 45 -11.35 0.90 -5.60
CA ALA A 45 -10.10 0.52 -6.27
C ALA A 45 -10.25 -0.86 -6.93
N ASP A 46 -9.45 -1.13 -7.95
CA ASP A 46 -9.21 -2.49 -8.45
C ASP A 46 -7.95 -3.04 -7.77
N LEU A 47 -7.96 -4.31 -7.36
CA LEU A 47 -6.92 -4.91 -6.54
C LEU A 47 -6.36 -6.17 -7.20
N VAL A 48 -5.03 -6.27 -7.20
CA VAL A 48 -4.28 -7.45 -7.62
C VAL A 48 -3.35 -7.85 -6.49
N TRP A 49 -3.30 -9.14 -6.16
CA TRP A 49 -2.34 -9.69 -5.20
C TRP A 49 -1.19 -10.36 -5.96
N LEU A 50 0.06 -10.10 -5.56
CA LEU A 50 1.23 -10.53 -6.35
C LEU A 50 1.64 -11.99 -6.15
N ASP A 51 1.17 -12.67 -5.10
CA ASP A 51 1.57 -14.06 -4.79
C ASP A 51 1.17 -15.06 -5.89
N ASP A 52 0.18 -14.71 -6.71
CA ASP A 52 -0.32 -15.55 -7.79
C ASP A 52 0.46 -15.32 -9.11
N VAL A 53 1.52 -14.51 -9.11
CA VAL A 53 2.29 -14.19 -10.32
C VAL A 53 3.73 -14.66 -10.22
N GLU A 54 4.08 -15.65 -11.04
CA GLU A 54 5.44 -16.16 -11.21
C GLU A 54 6.43 -15.04 -11.58
N GLY A 55 7.62 -15.05 -10.97
CA GLY A 55 8.68 -14.06 -11.24
C GLY A 55 8.62 -12.78 -10.38
N THR A 56 7.68 -12.65 -9.45
CA THR A 56 7.56 -11.48 -8.55
C THR A 56 8.31 -11.60 -7.22
N GLY A 57 9.03 -12.71 -6.96
CA GLY A 57 9.70 -12.96 -5.68
C GLY A 57 10.67 -11.84 -5.25
N TRP A 58 11.32 -11.17 -6.21
CA TRP A 58 12.22 -10.04 -5.94
C TRP A 58 11.51 -8.86 -5.27
N VAL A 59 10.20 -8.68 -5.51
CA VAL A 59 9.39 -7.62 -4.88
C VAL A 59 9.31 -7.86 -3.39
N MET A 60 9.07 -9.10 -2.98
CA MET A 60 9.03 -9.49 -1.57
C MET A 60 10.40 -9.37 -0.91
N ASP A 61 11.48 -9.78 -1.58
CA ASP A 61 12.84 -9.60 -1.06
C ASP A 61 13.15 -8.11 -0.80
N ARG A 62 12.78 -7.24 -1.76
CA ARG A 62 12.93 -5.78 -1.61
C ARG A 62 12.09 -5.24 -0.46
N ILE A 63 10.84 -5.67 -0.34
CA ILE A 63 9.94 -5.28 0.75
C ILE A 63 10.54 -5.65 2.10
N ILE A 64 11.01 -6.90 2.26
CA ILE A 64 11.57 -7.40 3.52
C ILE A 64 12.75 -6.53 3.95
N ASP A 65 13.65 -6.18 3.02
CA ASP A 65 14.80 -5.34 3.32
C ASP A 65 14.43 -3.89 3.67
N LEU A 66 13.43 -3.31 3.03
CA LEU A 66 12.92 -1.97 3.34
C LEU A 66 12.28 -1.93 4.72
N VAL A 67 11.35 -2.86 4.98
CA VAL A 67 10.64 -2.95 6.27
C VAL A 67 11.61 -3.27 7.40
N ARG A 68 12.57 -4.18 7.21
CA ARG A 68 13.58 -4.49 8.23
C ARG A 68 14.38 -3.25 8.63
N ARG A 69 14.84 -2.45 7.66
CA ARG A 69 15.58 -1.21 7.91
C ARG A 69 14.72 -0.20 8.66
N ALA A 70 13.54 0.13 8.14
CA ALA A 70 12.63 1.08 8.76
C ALA A 70 12.21 0.64 10.18
N ASN A 71 11.94 -0.66 10.38
CA ASN A 71 11.58 -1.18 11.69
C ASN A 71 12.72 -1.03 12.69
N ARG A 72 13.96 -1.38 12.31
CA ARG A 72 15.14 -1.22 13.17
C ARG A 72 15.41 0.25 13.51
N ASP A 73 15.29 1.14 12.52
CA ASP A 73 15.77 2.52 12.65
C ASP A 73 14.70 3.46 13.24
N VAL A 74 13.40 3.12 13.14
CA VAL A 74 12.29 4.03 13.48
C VAL A 74 11.25 3.42 14.44
N TYR A 75 10.82 2.18 14.22
CA TYR A 75 9.58 1.68 14.83
C TYR A 75 9.76 0.69 15.98
N ASP A 76 10.80 -0.14 15.91
CA ASP A 76 11.14 -1.18 16.89
C ASP A 76 9.97 -2.12 17.25
N PHE A 77 9.16 -2.51 16.26
CA PHE A 77 8.13 -3.51 16.49
C PHE A 77 8.70 -4.93 16.46
N ALA A 78 8.11 -5.81 17.28
CA ALA A 78 8.33 -7.25 17.18
C ALA A 78 7.61 -7.82 15.94
N LEU A 79 8.27 -7.71 14.79
CA LEU A 79 7.80 -8.30 13.53
C LEU A 79 8.22 -9.77 13.46
N THR A 80 7.30 -10.65 13.07
CA THR A 80 7.54 -12.10 13.01
C THR A 80 7.39 -12.68 11.62
N GLU A 81 6.60 -12.07 10.75
CA GLU A 81 6.26 -12.63 9.44
C GLU A 81 5.62 -11.58 8.51
N PHE A 82 5.52 -11.95 7.23
CA PHE A 82 4.59 -11.37 6.26
C PHE A 82 3.57 -12.46 5.93
N ALA A 83 2.37 -12.35 6.49
CA ALA A 83 1.32 -13.36 6.35
C ALA A 83 0.29 -13.03 5.26
N GLU A 84 0.51 -11.94 4.55
CA GLU A 84 -0.36 -11.44 3.48
C GLU A 84 0.51 -11.03 2.31
N SER A 85 -0.04 -11.14 1.13
CA SER A 85 0.65 -10.86 -0.12
C SER A 85 0.68 -9.38 -0.47
N PRO A 86 1.65 -8.92 -1.27
CA PRO A 86 1.65 -7.55 -1.72
C PRO A 86 0.45 -7.27 -2.60
N GLN A 87 -0.26 -6.19 -2.30
CA GLN A 87 -1.46 -5.76 -3.00
C GLN A 87 -1.14 -4.56 -3.88
N VAL A 88 -1.25 -4.71 -5.20
CA VAL A 88 -1.31 -3.57 -6.11
C VAL A 88 -2.75 -3.07 -6.17
N ALA A 89 -2.93 -1.77 -5.98
CA ALA A 89 -4.24 -1.12 -6.03
C ALA A 89 -4.26 -0.04 -7.11
N ARG A 90 -5.25 -0.11 -8.00
CA ARG A 90 -5.56 0.87 -9.04
C ARG A 90 -6.74 1.76 -8.62
N TYR A 91 -6.53 3.07 -8.61
CA TYR A 91 -7.52 4.09 -8.33
C TYR A 91 -7.69 4.97 -9.58
N GLY A 92 -8.78 4.76 -10.32
CA GLY A 92 -9.07 5.52 -11.55
C GLY A 92 -10.05 6.68 -11.33
N ALA A 93 -9.84 7.77 -12.08
CA ALA A 93 -10.73 8.94 -12.06
C ALA A 93 -12.17 8.62 -12.50
N GLU A 94 -12.36 7.61 -13.35
CA GLU A 94 -13.67 7.21 -13.91
C GLU A 94 -14.70 6.85 -12.83
N LYS A 95 -14.23 6.45 -11.65
CA LYS A 95 -15.06 6.10 -10.49
C LYS A 95 -14.74 6.92 -9.24
N GLN A 96 -13.94 7.99 -9.39
CA GLN A 96 -13.36 8.76 -8.30
C GLN A 96 -12.67 7.84 -7.28
N GLY A 97 -11.76 6.99 -7.74
CA GLY A 97 -11.11 5.98 -6.91
C GLY A 97 -10.55 6.58 -5.61
N HIS A 98 -10.89 5.95 -4.47
CA HIS A 98 -10.51 6.43 -3.14
C HIS A 98 -10.51 5.29 -2.12
N PHE A 99 -10.03 5.57 -0.91
CA PHE A 99 -10.25 4.74 0.27
C PHE A 99 -10.45 5.69 1.45
N THR A 100 -11.60 5.65 2.12
CA THR A 100 -11.92 6.61 3.19
C THR A 100 -11.07 6.36 4.44
N TRP A 101 -11.18 7.23 5.45
CA TRP A 101 -10.41 7.07 6.69
C TRP A 101 -10.66 5.71 7.33
N HIS A 102 -9.59 4.93 7.49
CA HIS A 102 -9.63 3.60 8.07
C HIS A 102 -8.31 3.28 8.76
N SER A 103 -8.31 2.18 9.52
CA SER A 103 -7.14 1.56 10.10
C SER A 103 -6.93 0.20 9.44
N ASP A 104 -5.68 -0.21 9.29
CA ASP A 104 -5.35 -1.52 8.73
C ASP A 104 -5.43 -2.65 9.76
N ILE A 105 -5.26 -2.36 11.06
CA ILE A 105 -5.58 -3.32 12.11
C ILE A 105 -7.10 -3.45 12.26
N GLY A 106 -7.58 -4.68 12.51
CA GLY A 106 -8.99 -4.98 12.72
C GLY A 106 -9.19 -6.36 13.37
N ASP A 107 -10.44 -6.80 13.51
CA ASP A 107 -10.80 -7.98 14.32
C ASP A 107 -10.44 -9.34 13.68
N GLY A 108 -10.09 -9.35 12.39
CA GLY A 108 -9.71 -10.57 11.67
C GLY A 108 -8.40 -11.19 12.18
N PRO A 109 -8.20 -12.52 12.02
CA PRO A 109 -7.04 -13.23 12.56
C PRO A 109 -5.68 -12.70 12.04
N LEU A 110 -5.63 -12.30 10.76
CA LEU A 110 -4.45 -11.65 10.18
C LEU A 110 -4.40 -10.16 10.48
N ALA A 111 -5.53 -9.46 10.25
CA ALA A 111 -5.63 -8.01 10.45
C ALA A 111 -5.22 -7.59 11.87
N ALA A 112 -5.61 -8.34 12.90
CA ALA A 112 -5.30 -8.06 14.30
C ALA A 112 -3.79 -8.16 14.64
N ARG A 113 -2.98 -8.73 13.75
CA ARG A 113 -1.53 -8.90 13.90
C ARG A 113 -0.72 -7.90 13.08
N ARG A 114 -1.34 -7.08 12.22
CA ARG A 114 -0.64 -6.09 11.40
C ARG A 114 0.02 -5.03 12.30
N LYS A 115 1.32 -4.82 12.10
CA LYS A 115 2.15 -3.89 12.87
C LYS A 115 2.55 -2.67 12.05
N LEU A 116 3.11 -2.93 10.87
CA LEU A 116 3.53 -1.90 9.93
C LEU A 116 2.82 -2.09 8.60
N THR A 117 2.31 -0.98 8.10
CA THR A 117 1.87 -0.84 6.73
C THR A 117 2.98 -0.15 5.96
N MET A 118 3.29 -0.66 4.76
CA MET A 118 4.10 0.04 3.79
C MET A 118 3.29 0.25 2.52
N VAL A 119 3.27 1.48 2.02
CA VAL A 119 2.65 1.85 0.74
C VAL A 119 3.71 2.45 -0.17
N VAL A 120 3.88 1.88 -1.36
CA VAL A 120 4.77 2.37 -2.42
C VAL A 120 3.95 3.06 -3.49
N GLN A 121 4.35 4.27 -3.88
CA GLN A 121 3.76 4.99 -5.00
C GLN A 121 4.31 4.46 -6.33
N LEU A 122 3.45 3.92 -7.20
CA LEU A 122 3.89 3.28 -8.46
C LEU A 122 3.67 4.15 -9.70
N THR A 123 2.72 5.09 -9.67
CA THR A 123 2.49 6.05 -10.76
C THR A 123 3.30 7.32 -10.52
N GLU A 124 3.82 7.94 -11.58
CA GLU A 124 4.36 9.30 -11.54
C GLU A 124 3.33 10.31 -11.01
N PRO A 125 3.72 11.31 -10.21
CA PRO A 125 2.82 12.35 -9.71
C PRO A 125 2.04 13.07 -10.80
N GLU A 126 2.65 13.27 -11.98
CA GLU A 126 2.03 13.97 -13.11
C GLU A 126 0.96 13.12 -13.82
N GLY A 127 0.90 11.81 -13.52
CA GLY A 127 -0.04 10.88 -14.12
C GLY A 127 -1.45 10.90 -13.52
N TYR A 128 -1.68 11.65 -12.43
CA TYR A 128 -2.98 11.74 -11.78
C TYR A 128 -3.15 13.04 -10.96
N GLN A 129 -4.41 13.42 -10.69
CA GLN A 129 -4.76 14.48 -9.74
C GLN A 129 -5.58 13.91 -8.58
N GLY A 130 -5.43 14.48 -7.38
CA GLY A 130 -6.02 13.92 -6.17
C GLY A 130 -5.26 12.69 -5.69
N GLY A 131 -5.95 11.61 -5.31
CA GLY A 131 -5.31 10.31 -5.01
C GLY A 131 -4.29 10.31 -3.86
N ARG A 132 -4.25 11.33 -3.02
CA ARG A 132 -3.20 11.50 -2.02
C ARG A 132 -3.35 10.47 -0.91
N LEU A 133 -2.26 9.80 -0.56
CA LEU A 133 -2.18 9.03 0.68
C LEU A 133 -2.00 10.01 1.84
N GLU A 134 -2.98 10.03 2.72
CA GLU A 134 -2.99 10.86 3.93
C GLU A 134 -3.02 9.97 5.16
N VAL A 135 -2.15 10.25 6.12
CA VAL A 135 -2.03 9.52 7.39
C VAL A 135 -2.24 10.52 8.53
N MET A 136 -2.90 10.08 9.60
CA MET A 136 -3.21 10.90 10.78
C MET A 136 -2.45 10.33 12.00
N PRO A 137 -1.14 10.62 12.16
CA PRO A 137 -0.35 10.11 13.28
C PRO A 137 -0.69 10.77 14.63
N SER A 138 -1.35 11.93 14.60
CA SER A 138 -1.81 12.68 15.77
C SER A 138 -3.00 13.57 15.38
N ALA A 139 -3.21 14.72 16.03
CA ALA A 139 -4.29 15.66 15.74
C ALA A 139 -4.12 16.45 14.42
N HIS A 140 -3.32 15.95 13.47
CA HIS A 140 -3.08 16.56 12.17
C HIS A 140 -2.88 15.48 11.10
N VAL A 141 -3.11 15.87 9.84
CA VAL A 141 -2.91 15.01 8.66
C VAL A 141 -1.53 15.27 8.08
N VAL A 142 -0.81 14.19 7.77
CA VAL A 142 0.44 14.18 7.01
C VAL A 142 0.19 13.53 5.65
N THR A 143 0.59 14.19 4.58
CA THR A 143 0.51 13.63 3.22
C THR A 143 1.81 12.93 2.87
N ALA A 144 1.73 11.68 2.42
CA ALA A 144 2.87 10.90 1.99
C ALA A 144 3.54 11.50 0.74
N ALA A 145 4.82 11.18 0.54
CA ALA A 145 5.52 11.56 -0.68
C ALA A 145 4.84 10.95 -1.92
N ALA A 146 4.69 11.77 -2.97
CA ALA A 146 4.07 11.36 -4.24
C ALA A 146 5.09 10.87 -5.28
N GLY A 147 6.39 10.94 -4.98
CA GLY A 147 7.43 10.52 -5.92
C GLY A 147 7.30 9.04 -6.25
N ARG A 148 7.34 8.69 -7.54
CA ARG A 148 7.30 7.30 -7.97
C ARG A 148 8.47 6.52 -7.36
N GLY A 149 8.18 5.31 -6.90
CA GLY A 149 9.15 4.46 -6.22
C GLY A 149 9.36 4.79 -4.75
N SER A 150 8.78 5.88 -4.23
CA SER A 150 8.84 6.19 -2.81
C SER A 150 7.94 5.26 -2.00
N ALA A 151 8.46 4.77 -0.89
CA ALA A 151 7.73 3.99 0.10
C ALA A 151 7.43 4.86 1.33
N THR A 152 6.19 4.83 1.79
CA THR A 152 5.78 5.40 3.08
C THR A 152 5.37 4.28 4.00
N LEU A 153 6.00 4.23 5.16
CA LEU A 153 5.73 3.27 6.23
C LEU A 153 5.06 3.97 7.39
N PHE A 154 4.17 3.26 8.07
CA PHE A 154 3.50 3.74 9.27
C PHE A 154 2.91 2.58 10.08
N PRO A 155 2.70 2.76 11.41
CA PRO A 155 2.01 1.77 12.22
C PRO A 155 0.60 1.49 11.71
N SER A 156 0.23 0.22 11.56
CA SER A 156 -1.03 -0.20 10.92
C SER A 156 -2.30 0.21 11.69
N TYR A 157 -2.17 0.70 12.93
CA TYR A 157 -3.29 1.24 13.70
C TYR A 157 -3.57 2.73 13.42
N LEU A 158 -2.72 3.40 12.65
CA LEU A 158 -2.96 4.80 12.30
C LEU A 158 -4.09 4.93 11.28
N LEU A 159 -4.96 5.91 11.53
CA LEU A 159 -5.97 6.29 10.56
C LEU A 159 -5.29 6.85 9.31
N HIS A 160 -5.69 6.35 8.15
CA HIS A 160 -5.20 6.81 6.88
C HIS A 160 -6.28 6.69 5.80
N ARG A 161 -6.08 7.40 4.68
CA ARG A 161 -7.00 7.41 3.55
C ARG A 161 -6.25 7.64 2.23
N VAL A 162 -6.92 7.33 1.14
CA VAL A 162 -6.57 7.80 -0.21
C VAL A 162 -7.66 8.76 -0.66
N THR A 163 -7.32 10.04 -0.87
CA THR A 163 -8.30 11.02 -1.38
C THR A 163 -8.80 10.64 -2.77
N PRO A 164 -10.00 11.06 -3.20
CA PRO A 164 -10.49 10.79 -4.54
C PRO A 164 -9.48 11.17 -5.63
N VAL A 165 -9.28 10.26 -6.59
CA VAL A 165 -8.59 10.55 -7.86
C VAL A 165 -9.57 11.29 -8.75
N THR A 166 -9.19 12.48 -9.23
CA THR A 166 -10.05 13.35 -10.04
C THR A 166 -9.65 13.36 -11.51
N GLU A 167 -8.38 13.06 -11.81
CA GLU A 167 -7.86 12.92 -13.18
C GLU A 167 -6.83 11.79 -13.21
N GLY A 168 -6.73 11.09 -14.35
CA GLY A 168 -5.76 10.00 -14.55
C GLY A 168 -6.04 8.75 -13.71
N GLU A 169 -4.98 7.98 -13.44
CA GLU A 169 -5.04 6.76 -12.63
C GLU A 169 -3.83 6.61 -11.70
N ARG A 170 -4.10 6.33 -10.42
CA ARG A 170 -3.06 6.10 -9.42
C ARG A 170 -2.92 4.62 -9.12
N HIS A 171 -1.69 4.13 -9.17
CA HIS A 171 -1.32 2.79 -8.70
C HIS A 171 -0.44 2.88 -7.46
N SER A 172 -0.67 1.97 -6.51
CA SER A 172 0.20 1.78 -5.35
C SER A 172 0.37 0.32 -5.00
N LEU A 173 1.52 -0.03 -4.43
CA LEU A 173 1.79 -1.34 -3.82
C LEU A 173 1.65 -1.22 -2.30
N THR A 174 0.81 -2.03 -1.68
CA THR A 174 0.64 -2.08 -0.23
C THR A 174 1.02 -3.45 0.30
N ILE A 175 1.70 -3.48 1.46
CA ILE A 175 2.02 -4.70 2.18
C ILE A 175 1.96 -4.45 3.69
N TRP A 176 1.68 -5.51 4.44
CA TRP A 176 1.62 -5.48 5.90
C TRP A 176 2.62 -6.45 6.51
N ALA A 177 3.40 -5.97 7.49
CA ALA A 177 4.23 -6.82 8.34
C ALA A 177 3.47 -7.16 9.63
N HIS A 178 3.57 -8.41 10.06
CA HIS A 178 2.80 -8.93 11.19
C HIS A 178 3.69 -9.22 12.40
N GLY A 179 3.05 -9.23 13.58
CA GLY A 179 3.69 -9.56 14.85
C GLY A 179 2.66 -9.98 15.90
N PRO A 180 3.09 -10.19 17.16
CA PRO A 180 2.17 -10.45 18.27
C PRO A 180 1.14 -9.32 18.41
N ARG A 181 -0.10 -9.63 18.79
CA ARG A 181 -1.15 -8.61 19.01
C ARG A 181 -0.65 -7.47 19.90
N PHE A 182 -1.10 -6.24 19.63
CA PHE A 182 -0.89 -5.13 20.56
C PHE A 182 -1.52 -5.47 21.92
N ARG A 183 -0.83 -5.12 22.99
CA ARG A 183 -1.21 -5.37 24.38
C ARG A 183 -1.21 -4.05 25.14
#